data_AF-A0A6L8N8T1-F1
#
_entry.id   AF-A0A6L8N8T1-F1
#
_cell.length_a   1.000
_cell.length_b   1.000
_cell.length_c   1.000
_cell.angle_alpha   90.00
_cell.angle_beta   90.00
_cell.angle_gamma   90.00
#
_symmetry.space_group_name_H-M   'P 1'
#
loop_
_entity.id
_entity.type
_entity.pdbx_description
1 polymer ?
#
loop_
_entity_poly.entity_id
_entity_poly.type
_entity_poly.pdbx_seq_one_letter_code
_entity_poly.pdbx_strand_id
1 'polypeptide(L)'
;MEIRGEPRGGITVRRALELPGLRSGLPEVVTGAEKLNRTVRWVHAGEVPNIASLLKGGELLLTTGLGLGTRPAEQRAFVRQLAERGIAALVVELGPRFSKLPSAIVDTARSSGLPLVQLHREVAFVSVTEEIHTEIVNGHYALLRRADEVHRRCTEVLLGGGGIPQVLGILAEFAAGPVFLETAEGELLYAAGPGAADTAADPLQVWEGLRGSRETRLSPPAGTVLVDVPGGGQGASSVRARLVLPPVGTPPHTVHRMAAERAAGLLAVVLMQARQEEELAARGRGDFLTDLAEGRIAAGDAPAQAKVLGFRPGTGPLLPVVMRLSPGGCTWAPLAHALQEELSAAGVPVLLGVRPVEGRVPLLVGLRTEEEREPVADRVAAALR
;
A
#
# COMPACT_ATOMS: atom_id res chain seq x y z
N MET A 1 -18.64 21.40 -10.00
CA MET A 1 -18.37 20.62 -8.77
C MET A 1 -16.86 20.44 -8.72
N GLU A 2 -16.17 21.44 -8.17
CA GLU A 2 -14.70 21.52 -8.21
C GLU A 2 -14.07 20.53 -7.23
N ILE A 3 -13.10 19.78 -7.76
CA ILE A 3 -12.29 18.81 -7.05
C ILE A 3 -11.51 19.56 -5.96
N ARG A 4 -11.95 19.43 -4.71
CA ARG A 4 -11.21 19.86 -3.53
C ARG A 4 -9.96 18.99 -3.41
N GLY A 5 -8.86 19.43 -4.02
CA GLY A 5 -7.55 18.85 -3.76
C GLY A 5 -7.21 19.07 -2.29
N GLU A 6 -7.25 18.01 -1.49
CA GLU A 6 -6.69 18.04 -0.15
C GLU A 6 -5.18 18.34 -0.22
N PRO A 7 -4.65 19.17 0.69
CA PRO A 7 -3.25 19.56 0.65
C PRO A 7 -2.37 18.37 1.03
N ARG A 8 -1.22 18.29 0.37
CA ARG A 8 -0.11 17.40 0.71
C ARG A 8 0.27 17.57 2.19
N GLY A 9 -0.22 16.70 3.07
CA GLY A 9 0.32 16.37 4.41
C GLY A 9 0.58 17.49 5.43
N GLY A 10 0.24 18.75 5.18
CA GLY A 10 0.61 19.88 6.04
C GLY A 10 -0.59 20.76 6.42
N ILE A 11 -0.47 21.45 7.56
CA ILE A 11 -1.46 22.43 8.04
C ILE A 11 -1.66 23.55 7.00
N THR A 12 -2.91 23.92 6.75
CA THR A 12 -3.27 25.04 5.86
C THR A 12 -3.45 26.33 6.65
N VAL A 13 -3.47 27.48 5.97
CA VAL A 13 -3.83 28.76 6.60
C VAL A 13 -5.22 28.65 7.25
N ARG A 14 -6.20 28.06 6.54
CA ARG A 14 -7.55 27.81 7.08
C ARG A 14 -7.49 27.07 8.41
N ARG A 15 -6.77 25.94 8.44
CA ARG A 15 -6.65 25.11 9.64
C ARG A 15 -5.90 25.83 10.76
N ALA A 16 -4.85 26.59 10.44
CA ALA A 16 -4.12 27.38 11.43
C ALA A 16 -5.02 28.40 12.14
N LEU A 17 -5.91 29.08 11.40
CA LEU A 17 -6.85 30.06 11.99
C LEU A 17 -7.90 29.43 12.92
N GLU A 18 -8.14 28.12 12.81
CA GLU A 18 -9.07 27.39 13.68
C GLU A 18 -8.43 26.92 14.98
N LEU A 19 -7.09 26.93 15.07
CA LEU A 19 -6.38 26.49 16.26
C LEU A 19 -6.64 27.44 17.44
N PRO A 20 -6.76 26.92 18.67
CA PRO A 20 -6.99 27.71 19.88
C PRO A 20 -6.16 28.99 19.99
N GLY A 21 -4.85 28.93 19.69
CA GLY A 21 -3.96 30.07 19.76
C GLY A 21 -4.44 31.25 18.90
N LEU A 22 -4.66 31.04 17.60
CA LEU A 22 -5.11 32.09 16.68
C LEU A 22 -6.59 32.42 16.87
N ARG A 23 -7.44 31.42 17.13
CA ARG A 23 -8.88 31.61 17.34
C ARG A 23 -9.18 32.50 18.54
N SER A 24 -8.34 32.45 19.59
CA SER A 24 -8.46 33.32 20.76
C SER A 24 -8.29 34.81 20.41
N GLY A 25 -7.56 35.11 19.33
CA GLY A 25 -7.35 36.43 18.75
C GLY A 25 -8.49 36.94 17.89
N LEU A 26 -9.56 36.15 17.72
CA LEU A 26 -10.72 36.46 16.85
C LEU A 26 -10.27 36.85 15.42
N PRO A 27 -9.73 35.89 14.64
CA PRO A 27 -9.17 36.18 13.34
C PRO A 27 -10.26 36.54 12.32
N GLU A 28 -10.07 37.64 11.60
CA GLU A 28 -10.89 38.07 10.47
C GLU A 28 -10.05 38.05 9.19
N VAL A 29 -10.52 37.32 8.18
CA VAL A 29 -9.87 37.26 6.86
C VAL A 29 -10.30 38.49 6.05
N VAL A 30 -9.37 39.42 5.86
CA VAL A 30 -9.61 40.70 5.18
C VAL A 30 -9.45 40.57 3.66
N THR A 31 -8.51 39.73 3.21
CA THR A 31 -8.26 39.42 1.79
C THR A 31 -7.83 37.97 1.59
N GLY A 32 -8.00 37.44 0.38
CA GLY A 32 -7.43 36.14 -0.03
C GLY A 32 -8.14 34.91 0.54
N ALA A 33 -9.45 34.99 0.80
CA ALA A 33 -10.25 33.89 1.35
C ALA A 33 -10.22 32.62 0.47
N GLU A 34 -10.08 32.80 -0.83
CA GLU A 34 -9.94 31.73 -1.83
C GLU A 34 -8.60 30.98 -1.74
N LYS A 35 -7.58 31.57 -1.11
CA LYS A 35 -6.23 30.99 -0.97
C LYS A 35 -5.92 30.47 0.43
N LEU A 36 -6.90 30.33 1.31
CA LEU A 36 -6.69 29.80 2.66
C LEU A 36 -6.26 28.32 2.69
N ASN A 37 -6.37 27.61 1.56
CA ASN A 37 -5.89 26.23 1.43
C ASN A 37 -4.37 26.14 1.17
N ARG A 38 -3.65 27.28 1.13
CA ARG A 38 -2.18 27.29 1.09
C ARG A 38 -1.61 26.57 2.30
N THR A 39 -0.64 25.69 2.06
CA THR A 39 0.11 25.00 3.12
C THR A 39 1.01 25.99 3.85
N VAL A 40 0.98 25.94 5.17
CA VAL A 40 1.88 26.70 6.05
C VAL A 40 3.11 25.85 6.32
N ARG A 41 4.25 26.29 5.81
CA ARG A 41 5.55 25.61 6.00
C ARG A 41 6.15 25.89 7.38
N TRP A 42 5.88 27.07 7.92
CA TRP A 42 6.51 27.59 9.13
C TRP A 42 5.73 28.80 9.65
N VAL A 43 5.84 29.12 10.93
CA VAL A 43 5.28 30.35 11.52
C VAL A 43 6.41 31.24 12.02
N HIS A 44 6.33 32.52 11.70
CA HIS A 44 7.32 33.47 12.14
C HIS A 44 6.64 34.71 12.70
N ALA A 45 7.08 35.17 13.87
CA ALA A 45 6.69 36.47 14.41
C ALA A 45 7.83 37.47 14.15
N GLY A 46 7.54 38.61 13.52
CA GLY A 46 8.58 39.56 13.13
C GLY A 46 8.07 40.99 12.95
N GLU A 47 8.92 41.96 13.33
CA GLU A 47 8.61 43.40 13.34
C GLU A 47 9.58 44.26 12.53
N VAL A 48 10.53 43.66 11.82
CA VAL A 48 11.55 44.43 11.09
C VAL A 48 11.03 44.90 9.72
N PRO A 49 11.30 46.15 9.28
CA PRO A 49 10.76 46.69 8.04
C PRO A 49 11.13 45.94 6.75
N ASN A 50 12.25 45.20 6.73
CA ASN A 50 12.69 44.41 5.58
C ASN A 50 12.61 42.90 5.85
N ILE A 51 11.63 42.46 6.64
CA ILE A 51 11.48 41.04 7.04
C ILE A 51 11.37 40.10 5.83
N ALA A 52 10.79 40.56 4.71
CA ALA A 52 10.60 39.77 3.50
C ALA A 52 11.91 39.13 2.98
N SER A 53 13.04 39.84 3.10
CA SER A 53 14.36 39.35 2.69
C SER A 53 14.89 38.18 3.53
N LEU A 54 14.37 38.00 4.75
CA LEU A 54 14.80 36.99 5.71
C LEU A 54 13.92 35.72 5.65
N LEU A 55 12.76 35.80 5.02
CA LEU A 55 11.83 34.67 4.86
C LEU A 55 12.29 33.76 3.71
N LYS A 56 11.77 32.54 3.60
CA LYS A 56 12.05 31.58 2.50
C LYS A 56 10.81 31.26 1.65
N GLY A 57 9.63 31.76 2.01
CA GLY A 57 8.36 31.45 1.37
C GLY A 57 7.59 30.36 2.11
N GLY A 58 6.25 30.40 1.98
CA GLY A 58 5.33 29.49 2.67
C GLY A 58 5.11 29.76 4.16
N GLU A 59 5.62 30.86 4.71
CA GLU A 59 5.42 31.22 6.12
C GLU A 59 4.05 31.83 6.38
N LEU A 60 3.50 31.57 7.56
CA LEU A 60 2.50 32.40 8.19
C LEU A 60 3.24 33.47 9.02
N LEU A 61 3.22 34.73 8.57
CA LEU A 61 3.90 35.82 9.26
C LEU A 61 2.95 36.49 10.26
N LEU A 62 3.32 36.52 11.54
CA LEU A 62 2.62 37.21 12.62
C LEU A 62 3.33 38.55 12.90
N THR A 63 2.57 39.63 13.04
CA THR A 63 3.12 40.96 13.35
C THR A 63 2.08 41.83 14.06
N THR A 64 2.53 42.71 14.95
CA THR A 64 1.80 43.84 15.53
C THR A 64 1.87 45.09 14.64
N GLY A 65 2.63 44.99 13.54
CA GLY A 65 2.72 45.97 12.48
C GLY A 65 3.65 47.15 12.77
N LEU A 66 4.60 47.00 13.70
CA LEU A 66 5.62 48.01 14.00
C LEU A 66 6.56 48.21 12.79
N GLY A 67 6.83 47.13 12.05
CA GLY A 67 7.66 47.13 10.85
C GLY A 67 7.01 47.68 9.58
N LEU A 68 5.69 47.93 9.57
CA LEU A 68 4.93 48.27 8.35
C LEU A 68 5.22 49.67 7.78
N GLY A 69 5.95 50.50 8.51
CA GLY A 69 6.14 51.92 8.20
C GLY A 69 4.90 52.76 8.50
N THR A 70 5.05 54.08 8.38
CA THR A 70 3.97 55.06 8.63
C THR A 70 3.41 55.65 7.35
N ARG A 71 4.18 55.61 6.25
CA ARG A 71 3.77 56.17 4.97
C ARG A 71 3.09 55.10 4.11
N PRO A 72 1.99 55.43 3.38
CA PRO A 72 1.33 54.48 2.49
C PRO A 72 2.26 53.81 1.46
N ALA A 73 3.29 54.51 0.98
CA ALA A 73 4.26 53.94 0.04
C ALA A 73 5.09 52.80 0.66
N GLU A 74 5.49 52.92 1.93
CA GLU A 74 6.24 51.90 2.67
C GLU A 74 5.37 50.67 2.92
N GLN A 75 4.12 50.89 3.35
CA GLN A 75 3.14 49.84 3.58
C GLN A 75 2.86 49.01 2.31
N ARG A 76 2.70 49.69 1.16
CA ARG A 76 2.55 49.00 -0.13
C ARG A 76 3.79 48.19 -0.51
N ALA A 77 4.98 48.76 -0.31
CA ALA A 77 6.24 48.07 -0.62
C ALA A 77 6.40 46.81 0.24
N PHE A 78 6.12 46.91 1.54
CA PHE A 78 6.18 45.78 2.47
C PHE A 78 5.28 44.62 2.03
N VAL A 79 4.01 44.89 1.73
CA VAL A 79 3.05 43.85 1.31
C VAL A 79 3.45 43.22 -0.02
N ARG A 80 3.95 44.01 -0.99
CA ARG A 80 4.43 43.48 -2.27
C ARG A 80 5.61 42.54 -2.09
N GLN A 81 6.59 42.93 -1.29
CA GLN A 81 7.78 42.09 -1.03
C GLN A 81 7.39 40.75 -0.38
N LEU A 82 6.43 40.75 0.55
CA LEU A 82 5.91 39.52 1.15
C LEU A 82 5.17 38.63 0.13
N ALA A 83 4.35 39.24 -0.73
CA ALA A 83 3.63 38.52 -1.77
C ALA A 83 4.61 37.91 -2.80
N GLU A 84 5.62 38.68 -3.23
CA GLU A 84 6.70 38.24 -4.12
C GLU A 84 7.52 37.10 -3.52
N ARG A 85 7.76 37.14 -2.20
CA ARG A 85 8.44 36.05 -1.48
C ARG A 85 7.59 34.79 -1.35
N GLY A 86 6.29 34.88 -1.64
CA GLY A 86 5.40 33.73 -1.64
C GLY A 86 5.07 33.20 -0.24
N ILE A 87 4.93 34.08 0.75
CA ILE A 87 4.47 33.67 2.08
C ILE A 87 3.05 33.08 2.01
N ALA A 88 2.69 32.23 2.97
CA ALA A 88 1.38 31.60 3.01
C ALA A 88 0.27 32.62 3.33
N ALA A 89 0.48 33.44 4.37
CA ALA A 89 -0.42 34.52 4.76
C ALA A 89 0.27 35.53 5.71
N LEU A 90 -0.26 36.76 5.75
CA LEU A 90 0.10 37.79 6.70
C LEU A 90 -1.01 37.93 7.76
N VAL A 91 -0.65 37.80 9.03
CA VAL A 91 -1.55 37.99 10.17
C VAL A 91 -1.09 39.22 10.95
N VAL A 92 -1.95 40.22 11.04
CA VAL A 92 -1.68 41.47 11.76
C VAL A 92 -2.55 41.53 13.01
N GLU A 93 -1.93 41.60 14.17
CA GLU A 93 -2.62 41.84 15.41
C GLU A 93 -2.98 43.33 15.53
N LEU A 94 -4.28 43.61 15.69
CA LEU A 94 -4.76 44.94 16.03
C LEU A 94 -4.47 45.18 17.50
N GLY A 95 -3.75 46.26 17.77
CA GLY A 95 -3.37 46.67 19.11
C GLY A 95 -3.36 48.20 19.20
N PRO A 96 -2.60 48.78 20.13
CA PRO A 96 -2.55 50.24 20.32
C PRO A 96 -2.17 51.03 19.06
N ARG A 97 -1.45 50.38 18.13
CA ARG A 97 -0.98 50.99 16.88
C ARG A 97 -2.07 51.12 15.81
N PHE A 98 -2.96 50.14 15.72
CA PHE A 98 -3.98 50.08 14.68
C PHE A 98 -5.34 49.73 15.28
N SER A 99 -6.27 50.69 15.26
CA SER A 99 -7.69 50.40 15.49
C SER A 99 -8.34 49.71 14.28
N LYS A 100 -7.79 49.93 13.08
CA LYS A 100 -8.13 49.26 11.83
C LYS A 100 -6.90 49.24 10.93
N LEU A 101 -6.75 48.21 10.09
CA LEU A 101 -5.67 48.16 9.11
C LEU A 101 -5.76 49.30 8.09
N PRO A 102 -4.64 49.98 7.77
CA PRO A 102 -4.58 50.98 6.70
C PRO A 102 -5.03 50.42 5.35
N SER A 103 -5.81 51.20 4.59
CA SER A 103 -6.30 50.79 3.25
C SER A 103 -5.17 50.43 2.29
N ALA A 104 -4.03 51.13 2.37
CA ALA A 104 -2.86 50.84 1.55
C ALA A 104 -2.35 49.39 1.70
N ILE A 105 -2.47 48.79 2.89
CA ILE A 105 -2.10 47.39 3.14
C ILE A 105 -3.16 46.46 2.54
N VAL A 106 -4.44 46.74 2.83
CA VAL A 106 -5.58 45.92 2.40
C VAL A 106 -5.68 45.86 0.87
N ASP A 107 -5.60 47.00 0.20
CA ASP A 107 -5.71 47.11 -1.25
C ASP A 107 -4.53 46.42 -1.96
N THR A 108 -3.34 46.52 -1.37
CA THR A 108 -2.14 45.85 -1.91
C THR A 108 -2.20 44.35 -1.68
N ALA A 109 -2.65 43.88 -0.51
CA ALA A 109 -2.79 42.46 -0.24
C ALA A 109 -3.86 41.84 -1.18
N ARG A 110 -4.95 42.57 -1.43
CA ARG A 110 -6.00 42.17 -2.37
C ARG A 110 -5.49 42.06 -3.79
N SER A 111 -4.82 43.10 -4.30
CA SER A 111 -4.29 43.12 -5.67
C SER A 111 -3.17 42.10 -5.90
N SER A 112 -2.34 41.84 -4.89
CA SER A 112 -1.31 40.80 -4.92
C SER A 112 -1.86 39.39 -4.64
N GLY A 113 -3.14 39.27 -4.25
CA GLY A 113 -3.77 38.02 -3.82
C GLY A 113 -3.02 37.35 -2.66
N LEU A 114 -2.50 38.13 -1.72
CA LEU A 114 -1.93 37.67 -0.46
C LEU A 114 -3.05 37.54 0.57
N PRO A 115 -3.22 36.38 1.24
CA PRO A 115 -4.14 36.27 2.35
C PRO A 115 -3.71 37.19 3.49
N LEU A 116 -4.60 38.09 3.88
CA LEU A 116 -4.41 39.03 4.98
C LEU A 116 -5.46 38.75 6.04
N VAL A 117 -4.99 38.53 7.26
CA VAL A 117 -5.83 38.27 8.42
C VAL A 117 -5.54 39.35 9.45
N GLN A 118 -6.57 39.87 10.10
CA GLN A 118 -6.41 40.73 11.27
C GLN A 118 -6.90 39.99 12.53
N LEU A 119 -6.19 40.16 13.64
CA LEU A 119 -6.62 39.66 14.95
C LEU A 119 -7.19 40.83 15.74
N HIS A 120 -8.39 40.66 16.30
CA HIS A 120 -9.08 41.69 17.10
C HIS A 120 -8.70 41.65 18.58
N ARG A 121 -7.93 40.66 19.01
CA ARG A 121 -7.41 40.52 20.38
C ARG A 121 -5.95 40.13 20.37
N GLU A 122 -5.24 40.59 21.38
CA GLU A 122 -3.85 40.21 21.64
C GLU A 122 -3.75 38.70 21.87
N VAL A 123 -2.77 38.09 21.21
CA VAL A 123 -2.43 36.67 21.38
C VAL A 123 -0.95 36.49 21.64
N ALA A 124 -0.61 35.51 22.48
CA ALA A 124 0.77 35.13 22.68
C ALA A 124 1.32 34.47 21.40
N PHE A 125 2.05 35.22 20.57
CA PHE A 125 2.65 34.68 19.34
C PHE A 125 3.58 33.49 19.60
N VAL A 126 4.17 33.39 20.79
CA VAL A 126 4.92 32.19 21.21
C VAL A 126 4.03 30.96 21.23
N SER A 127 2.85 31.03 21.86
CA SER A 127 1.90 29.91 21.94
C SER A 127 1.35 29.56 20.56
N VAL A 128 1.06 30.55 19.72
CA VAL A 128 0.64 30.33 18.33
C VAL A 128 1.73 29.61 17.53
N THR A 129 2.98 30.05 17.69
CA THR A 129 4.12 29.48 16.98
C THR A 129 4.40 28.04 17.42
N GLU A 130 4.39 27.78 18.73
CA GLU A 130 4.51 26.43 19.30
C GLU A 130 3.41 25.51 18.78
N GLU A 131 2.15 25.92 18.88
CA GLU A 131 0.99 25.11 18.48
C GLU A 131 1.03 24.75 16.99
N ILE A 132 1.31 25.71 16.11
CA ILE A 132 1.38 25.44 14.67
C ILE A 132 2.62 24.63 14.31
N HIS A 133 3.78 24.88 14.95
CA HIS A 133 4.96 24.03 14.73
C HIS A 133 4.70 22.58 15.17
N THR A 134 4.03 22.39 16.31
CA THR A 134 3.58 21.07 16.77
C THR A 134 2.65 20.42 15.74
N GLU A 135 1.70 21.14 15.16
CA GLU A 135 0.82 20.61 14.11
C GLU A 135 1.59 20.27 12.81
N ILE A 136 2.53 21.12 12.39
CA ILE A 136 3.41 20.86 11.23
C ILE A 136 4.19 19.56 11.44
N VAL A 137 4.77 19.37 12.62
CA VAL A 137 5.53 18.15 12.97
C VAL A 137 4.60 16.94 13.06
N ASN A 138 3.47 17.07 13.75
CA ASN A 138 2.53 15.97 14.01
C ASN A 138 1.78 15.49 12.77
N GLY A 139 1.59 16.34 11.75
CA GLY A 139 0.96 15.93 10.48
C GLY A 139 1.63 14.71 9.84
N HIS A 140 2.96 14.61 9.95
CA HIS A 140 3.72 13.46 9.46
C HIS A 140 3.58 12.22 10.37
N TYR A 141 3.52 12.41 11.69
CA TYR A 141 3.34 11.33 12.65
C TYR A 141 1.94 10.70 12.60
N ALA A 142 0.90 11.49 12.32
CA ALA A 142 -0.47 11.00 12.23
C ALA A 142 -0.66 9.98 11.10
N LEU A 143 -0.05 10.23 9.93
CA LEU A 143 -0.10 9.29 8.80
C LEU A 143 0.65 7.99 9.13
N LEU A 144 1.86 8.10 9.70
CA LEU A 144 2.64 6.93 10.14
C LEU A 144 1.87 6.10 11.17
N ARG A 145 1.27 6.75 12.17
CA ARG A 145 0.48 6.08 13.20
C ARG A 145 -0.73 5.33 12.65
N ARG A 146 -1.43 5.89 11.65
CA ARG A 146 -2.56 5.21 11.00
C ARG A 146 -2.10 3.98 10.22
N ALA A 147 -1.01 4.07 9.47
CA ALA A 147 -0.45 2.92 8.75
C ALA A 147 0.09 1.85 9.72
N ASP A 148 0.65 2.26 10.86
CA ASP A 148 1.13 1.37 11.92
C ASP A 148 -0.01 0.60 12.59
N GLU A 149 -1.12 1.28 12.85
CA GLU A 149 -2.33 0.65 13.40
C GLU A 149 -2.89 -0.45 12.48
N VAL A 150 -2.89 -0.21 11.17
CA VAL A 150 -3.26 -1.24 10.18
C VAL A 150 -2.31 -2.43 10.24
N HIS A 151 -1.01 -2.18 10.29
CA HIS A 151 -0.01 -3.24 10.41
C HIS A 151 -0.21 -4.07 11.69
N ARG A 152 -0.47 -3.43 12.83
CA ARG A 152 -0.76 -4.09 14.11
C ARG A 152 -1.98 -5.01 13.99
N ARG A 153 -3.10 -4.50 13.45
CA ARG A 153 -4.33 -5.30 13.22
C ARG A 153 -4.06 -6.51 12.31
N CYS A 154 -3.30 -6.32 11.23
CA CYS A 154 -2.93 -7.42 10.33
C CYS A 154 -2.10 -8.49 11.05
N THR A 155 -1.11 -8.06 11.84
CA THR A 155 -0.26 -8.97 12.64
C THR A 155 -1.09 -9.74 13.67
N GLU A 156 -2.01 -9.08 14.37
CA GLU A 156 -2.92 -9.74 15.33
C GLU A 156 -3.79 -10.81 14.69
N VAL A 157 -4.35 -10.53 13.51
CA VAL A 157 -5.12 -11.51 12.74
C VAL A 157 -4.26 -12.70 12.35
N LEU A 158 -3.04 -12.49 11.85
CA LEU A 158 -2.14 -13.59 11.46
C LEU A 158 -1.72 -14.42 12.67
N LEU A 159 -1.38 -13.79 13.80
CA LEU A 159 -1.06 -14.48 15.04
C LEU A 159 -2.25 -15.26 15.62
N GLY A 160 -3.47 -14.81 15.36
CA GLY A 160 -4.71 -15.51 15.70
C GLY A 160 -5.07 -16.67 14.75
N GLY A 161 -4.20 -17.01 13.78
CA GLY A 161 -4.45 -18.06 12.79
C GLY A 161 -5.28 -17.60 11.57
N GLY A 162 -5.49 -16.30 11.42
CA GLY A 162 -6.10 -15.72 10.22
C GLY A 162 -5.19 -15.85 8.99
N GLY A 163 -5.78 -15.84 7.81
CA GLY A 163 -5.08 -15.96 6.53
C GLY A 163 -5.04 -14.66 5.72
N ILE A 164 -4.62 -14.79 4.47
CA ILE A 164 -4.57 -13.70 3.49
C ILE A 164 -5.92 -12.97 3.35
N PRO A 165 -7.10 -13.64 3.28
CA PRO A 165 -8.38 -12.94 3.12
C PRO A 165 -8.67 -11.92 4.23
N GLN A 166 -8.35 -12.25 5.48
CA GLN A 166 -8.60 -11.38 6.63
C GLN A 166 -7.67 -10.15 6.63
N VAL A 167 -6.41 -10.32 6.23
CA VAL A 167 -5.47 -9.20 6.05
C VAL A 167 -5.95 -8.25 4.96
N LEU A 168 -6.44 -8.79 3.83
CA LEU A 168 -7.00 -7.97 2.75
C LEU A 168 -8.28 -7.25 3.18
N GLY A 169 -9.12 -7.87 4.01
CA GLY A 169 -10.30 -7.24 4.59
C GLY A 169 -9.96 -6.00 5.41
N ILE A 170 -8.93 -6.07 6.28
CA ILE A 170 -8.46 -4.90 7.05
C ILE A 170 -8.00 -3.77 6.13
N LEU A 171 -7.25 -4.09 5.07
CA LEU A 171 -6.80 -3.10 4.09
C LEU A 171 -7.98 -2.46 3.34
N ALA A 172 -8.97 -3.26 2.95
CA ALA A 172 -10.14 -2.79 2.22
C ALA A 172 -11.03 -1.88 3.08
N GLU A 173 -11.23 -2.23 4.35
CA GLU A 173 -11.85 -1.36 5.34
C GLU A 173 -11.09 -0.04 5.51
N PHE A 174 -9.77 -0.11 5.66
CA PHE A 174 -8.93 1.08 5.87
C PHE A 174 -8.90 2.01 4.65
N ALA A 175 -8.84 1.44 3.45
CA ALA A 175 -8.86 2.19 2.20
C ALA A 175 -10.26 2.65 1.78
N ALA A 176 -11.32 2.16 2.46
CA ALA A 176 -12.72 2.34 2.08
C ALA A 176 -12.98 2.00 0.60
N GLY A 177 -12.36 0.90 0.13
CA GLY A 177 -12.35 0.50 -1.28
C GLY A 177 -11.81 -0.92 -1.47
N PRO A 178 -11.97 -1.50 -2.67
CA PRO A 178 -11.56 -2.87 -2.92
C PRO A 178 -10.03 -3.02 -2.93
N VAL A 179 -9.56 -4.20 -2.54
CA VAL A 179 -8.15 -4.59 -2.53
C VAL A 179 -8.02 -5.96 -3.19
N PHE A 180 -7.05 -6.09 -4.08
CA PHE A 180 -6.76 -7.34 -4.77
C PHE A 180 -5.33 -7.80 -4.49
N LEU A 181 -5.15 -9.11 -4.43
CA LEU A 181 -3.86 -9.76 -4.50
C LEU A 181 -3.80 -10.55 -5.81
N GLU A 182 -2.87 -10.19 -6.69
CA GLU A 182 -2.63 -10.87 -7.96
C GLU A 182 -1.28 -11.58 -7.98
N THR A 183 -1.09 -12.57 -8.85
CA THR A 183 0.22 -13.16 -9.16
C THR A 183 1.12 -12.14 -9.88
N ALA A 184 2.39 -12.47 -10.07
CA ALA A 184 3.30 -11.66 -10.88
C ALA A 184 2.83 -11.55 -12.35
N GLU A 185 2.09 -12.55 -12.82
CA GLU A 185 1.49 -12.65 -14.16
C GLU A 185 0.14 -11.91 -14.25
N GLY A 186 -0.38 -11.42 -13.12
CA GLY A 186 -1.63 -10.67 -13.05
C GLY A 186 -2.88 -11.54 -12.94
N GLU A 187 -2.75 -12.78 -12.48
CA GLU A 187 -3.91 -13.61 -12.15
C GLU A 187 -4.43 -13.29 -10.75
N LEU A 188 -5.74 -13.22 -10.56
CA LEU A 188 -6.32 -12.91 -9.26
C LEU A 188 -6.16 -14.10 -8.30
N LEU A 189 -5.50 -13.86 -7.16
CA LEU A 189 -5.40 -14.84 -6.07
C LEU A 189 -6.50 -14.61 -5.04
N TYR A 190 -6.70 -13.36 -4.63
CA TYR A 190 -7.68 -12.98 -3.62
C TYR A 190 -8.25 -11.60 -3.89
N ALA A 191 -9.52 -11.40 -3.53
CA ALA A 191 -10.19 -10.11 -3.57
C ALA A 191 -10.86 -9.83 -2.22
N ALA A 192 -10.81 -8.57 -1.77
CA ALA A 192 -11.53 -8.10 -0.61
C ALA A 192 -12.20 -6.75 -0.91
N GLY A 193 -13.41 -6.55 -0.40
CA GLY A 193 -14.13 -5.28 -0.45
C GLY A 193 -14.22 -4.64 0.92
N PRO A 194 -14.56 -3.34 1.00
CA PRO A 194 -14.97 -2.74 2.27
C PRO A 194 -16.20 -3.50 2.76
N GLY A 195 -16.19 -4.00 4.00
CA GLY A 195 -17.13 -5.01 4.50
C GLY A 195 -18.62 -4.70 4.25
N ALA A 196 -19.43 -5.78 4.20
CA ALA A 196 -20.90 -5.90 4.04
C ALA A 196 -21.78 -4.62 4.06
N ALA A 197 -21.51 -3.65 3.20
CA ALA A 197 -22.46 -2.62 2.83
C ALA A 197 -23.19 -3.09 1.57
N ASP A 198 -24.51 -3.26 1.64
CA ASP A 198 -25.41 -3.68 0.54
C ASP A 198 -25.32 -2.81 -0.75
N THR A 199 -24.49 -1.77 -0.74
CA THR A 199 -24.25 -0.82 -1.84
C THR A 199 -22.83 -0.86 -2.40
N ALA A 200 -21.91 -1.64 -1.84
CA ALA A 200 -20.57 -1.80 -2.40
C ALA A 200 -20.60 -2.77 -3.59
N ALA A 201 -20.05 -2.35 -4.74
CA ALA A 201 -19.89 -3.24 -5.89
C ALA A 201 -19.08 -4.47 -5.49
N ASP A 202 -19.52 -5.65 -5.94
CA ASP A 202 -18.80 -6.90 -5.72
C ASP A 202 -17.35 -6.74 -6.18
N PRO A 203 -16.34 -6.99 -5.31
CA PRO A 203 -14.93 -6.90 -5.67
C PRO A 203 -14.59 -7.65 -6.95
N LEU A 204 -15.24 -8.79 -7.23
CA LEU A 204 -15.01 -9.57 -8.45
C LEU A 204 -15.51 -8.83 -9.70
N GLN A 205 -16.66 -8.17 -9.64
CA GLN A 205 -17.16 -7.34 -10.75
C GLN A 205 -16.25 -6.13 -10.99
N VAL A 206 -15.73 -5.52 -9.91
CA VAL A 206 -14.75 -4.43 -10.02
C VAL A 206 -13.46 -4.93 -10.69
N TRP A 207 -13.01 -6.13 -10.32
CA TRP A 207 -11.84 -6.76 -10.93
C TRP A 207 -12.03 -7.06 -12.43
N GLU A 208 -13.17 -7.64 -12.80
CA GLU A 208 -13.51 -7.92 -14.21
C GLU A 208 -13.55 -6.63 -15.03
N GLY A 209 -14.17 -5.57 -14.51
CA GLY A 209 -14.20 -4.26 -15.14
C GLY A 209 -12.81 -3.63 -15.31
N LEU A 210 -11.90 -3.84 -14.35
CA LEU A 210 -10.51 -3.38 -14.42
C LEU A 210 -9.68 -4.15 -15.46
N ARG A 211 -10.03 -5.40 -15.77
CA ARG A 211 -9.22 -6.29 -16.64
C ARG A 211 -9.84 -6.58 -17.99
N GLY A 212 -11.01 -6.01 -18.29
CA GLY A 212 -11.75 -6.22 -19.55
C GLY A 212 -11.01 -5.83 -20.84
N SER A 213 -9.87 -5.13 -20.77
CA SER A 213 -9.02 -4.84 -21.94
C SER A 213 -7.56 -5.29 -21.73
N ARG A 214 -6.92 -5.76 -22.82
CA ARG A 214 -5.50 -6.16 -22.82
C ARG A 214 -4.55 -4.96 -22.62
N GLU A 215 -4.98 -3.74 -22.92
CA GLU A 215 -4.24 -2.49 -22.62
C GLU A 215 -4.22 -2.16 -21.12
N THR A 216 -5.31 -2.42 -20.39
CA THR A 216 -5.41 -2.14 -18.95
C THR A 216 -4.57 -3.09 -18.09
N ARG A 217 -4.19 -4.27 -18.62
CA ARG A 217 -3.22 -5.18 -18.00
C ARG A 217 -1.79 -4.63 -17.99
N LEU A 218 -1.45 -3.78 -18.96
CA LEU A 218 -0.12 -3.19 -19.11
C LEU A 218 -0.03 -1.82 -18.41
N SER A 219 -1.15 -1.13 -18.23
CA SER A 219 -1.23 0.15 -17.53
C SER A 219 -2.48 0.21 -16.65
N PRO A 220 -2.35 0.12 -15.32
CA PRO A 220 -3.48 0.29 -14.40
C PRO A 220 -4.10 1.68 -14.55
N PRO A 221 -5.38 1.86 -14.17
CA PRO A 221 -5.99 3.19 -14.14
C PRO A 221 -5.16 4.19 -13.34
N ALA A 222 -5.12 5.45 -13.80
CA ALA A 222 -4.42 6.53 -13.12
C ALA A 222 -4.92 6.65 -11.66
N GLY A 223 -3.98 6.65 -10.70
CA GLY A 223 -4.27 6.69 -9.27
C GLY A 223 -4.37 5.32 -8.58
N THR A 224 -4.19 4.22 -9.30
CA THR A 224 -4.07 2.89 -8.68
C THR A 224 -2.77 2.78 -7.87
N VAL A 225 -2.87 2.28 -6.65
CA VAL A 225 -1.70 1.92 -5.84
C VAL A 225 -1.34 0.47 -6.11
N LEU A 226 -0.12 0.26 -6.59
CA LEU A 226 0.51 -1.05 -6.76
C LEU A 226 1.63 -1.20 -5.75
N VAL A 227 1.66 -2.33 -5.06
CA VAL A 227 2.72 -2.71 -4.12
C VAL A 227 3.11 -4.15 -4.37
N ASP A 228 4.39 -4.38 -4.66
CA ASP A 228 4.92 -5.73 -4.88
C ASP A 228 5.12 -6.48 -3.56
N VAL A 229 4.72 -7.75 -3.54
CA VAL A 229 4.93 -8.69 -2.45
C VAL A 229 6.18 -9.52 -2.75
N PRO A 230 7.25 -9.42 -1.94
CA PRO A 230 8.50 -10.13 -2.21
C PRO A 230 8.37 -11.65 -2.05
N GLY A 231 9.07 -12.40 -2.92
CA GLY A 231 9.01 -13.88 -2.99
C GLY A 231 10.22 -14.64 -2.45
N GLY A 232 11.28 -13.95 -2.02
CA GLY A 232 12.43 -14.56 -1.34
C GLY A 232 13.33 -15.48 -2.19
N GLY A 233 13.28 -15.42 -3.53
CA GLY A 233 14.17 -16.20 -4.41
C GLY A 233 15.62 -15.68 -4.48
N GLN A 234 16.54 -16.47 -5.04
CA GLN A 234 17.90 -16.03 -5.39
C GLN A 234 17.82 -14.97 -6.50
N GLY A 235 17.69 -13.70 -6.09
CA GLY A 235 17.59 -12.53 -6.94
C GLY A 235 16.79 -11.44 -6.24
N ALA A 236 17.34 -10.21 -6.22
CA ALA A 236 16.81 -9.07 -5.45
C ALA A 236 15.42 -8.54 -5.89
N SER A 237 14.68 -9.25 -6.75
CA SER A 237 13.44 -8.75 -7.36
C SER A 237 12.46 -9.86 -7.81
N SER A 238 12.41 -11.02 -7.13
CA SER A 238 11.33 -11.97 -7.41
C SER A 238 10.02 -11.49 -6.75
N VAL A 239 9.23 -10.72 -7.50
CA VAL A 239 7.85 -10.38 -7.11
C VAL A 239 7.04 -11.67 -7.11
N ARG A 240 6.43 -12.03 -5.99
CA ARG A 240 5.60 -13.23 -5.87
C ARG A 240 4.14 -12.95 -6.14
N ALA A 241 3.68 -11.81 -5.67
CA ALA A 241 2.34 -11.33 -5.83
C ALA A 241 2.36 -9.80 -5.85
N ARG A 242 1.24 -9.18 -6.21
CA ARG A 242 1.08 -7.73 -6.17
C ARG A 242 -0.23 -7.37 -5.50
N LEU A 243 -0.17 -6.41 -4.57
CA LEU A 243 -1.33 -5.75 -4.00
C LEU A 243 -1.78 -4.64 -4.93
N VAL A 244 -3.08 -4.62 -5.24
CA VAL A 244 -3.70 -3.64 -6.13
C VAL A 244 -4.84 -2.95 -5.37
N LEU A 245 -4.72 -1.62 -5.22
CA LEU A 245 -5.76 -0.78 -4.64
C LEU A 245 -6.20 0.24 -5.71
N PRO A 246 -7.28 -0.02 -6.45
CA PRO A 246 -7.77 0.88 -7.48
C PRO A 246 -8.46 2.11 -6.86
N PRO A 247 -8.56 3.22 -7.61
CA PRO A 247 -9.25 4.44 -7.16
C PRO A 247 -10.78 4.32 -7.29
N VAL A 248 -11.36 3.26 -6.72
CA VAL A 248 -12.81 3.00 -6.74
C VAL A 248 -13.40 3.42 -5.40
N GLY A 249 -14.34 4.36 -5.42
CA GLY A 249 -14.86 5.01 -4.21
C GLY A 249 -13.97 6.16 -3.78
N THR A 250 -13.17 5.96 -2.73
CA THR A 250 -12.23 6.98 -2.23
C THR A 250 -10.87 6.83 -2.93
N PRO A 251 -10.31 7.87 -3.56
CA PRO A 251 -9.01 7.77 -4.21
C PRO A 251 -7.92 7.46 -3.16
N PRO A 252 -7.01 6.52 -3.43
CA PRO A 252 -6.04 6.12 -2.44
C PRO A 252 -5.02 7.24 -2.16
N HIS A 253 -4.78 7.47 -0.87
CA HIS A 253 -3.83 8.47 -0.38
C HIS A 253 -2.50 7.83 0.02
N THR A 254 -1.49 8.66 0.34
CA THR A 254 -0.16 8.21 0.78
C THR A 254 -0.23 7.21 1.94
N VAL A 255 -1.17 7.39 2.87
CA VAL A 255 -1.36 6.47 4.00
C VAL A 255 -1.82 5.07 3.57
N HIS A 256 -2.62 4.95 2.51
CA HIS A 256 -3.06 3.66 1.98
C HIS A 256 -1.89 2.90 1.34
N ARG A 257 -1.01 3.61 0.61
CA ARG A 257 0.25 3.04 0.10
C ARG A 257 1.13 2.53 1.24
N MET A 258 1.34 3.34 2.28
CA MET A 258 2.16 2.94 3.43
C MET A 258 1.60 1.72 4.16
N ALA A 259 0.28 1.65 4.32
CA ALA A 259 -0.38 0.49 4.90
C ALA A 259 -0.24 -0.76 4.02
N ALA A 260 -0.41 -0.62 2.70
CA ALA A 260 -0.24 -1.70 1.73
C ALA A 260 1.21 -2.22 1.69
N GLU A 261 2.23 -1.35 1.72
CA GLU A 261 3.65 -1.73 1.80
C GLU A 261 3.96 -2.55 3.05
N ARG A 262 3.41 -2.16 4.21
CA ARG A 262 3.59 -2.91 5.46
C ARG A 262 2.86 -4.26 5.42
N ALA A 263 1.67 -4.31 4.83
CA ALA A 263 0.94 -5.55 4.66
C ALA A 263 1.61 -6.48 3.64
N ALA A 264 2.24 -5.96 2.58
CA ALA A 264 3.00 -6.74 1.61
C ALA A 264 4.13 -7.53 2.29
N GLY A 265 4.82 -6.92 3.26
CA GLY A 265 5.82 -7.63 4.07
C GLY A 265 5.24 -8.81 4.85
N LEU A 266 4.06 -8.64 5.46
CA LEU A 266 3.37 -9.72 6.17
C LEU A 266 2.88 -10.82 5.23
N LEU A 267 2.28 -10.45 4.10
CA LEU A 267 1.82 -11.40 3.08
C LEU A 267 2.98 -12.18 2.47
N ALA A 268 4.14 -11.56 2.30
CA ALA A 268 5.34 -12.25 1.85
C ALA A 268 5.73 -13.38 2.82
N VAL A 269 5.73 -13.11 4.13
CA VAL A 269 6.04 -14.13 5.14
C VAL A 269 5.04 -15.29 5.07
N VAL A 270 3.74 -15.00 4.99
CA VAL A 270 2.69 -16.03 4.89
C VAL A 270 2.85 -16.89 3.63
N LEU A 271 3.07 -16.25 2.47
CA LEU A 271 3.28 -16.95 1.20
C LEU A 271 4.58 -17.76 1.20
N MET A 272 5.64 -17.28 1.87
CA MET A 272 6.90 -18.00 2.04
C MET A 272 6.73 -19.22 2.95
N GLN A 273 6.00 -19.10 4.06
CA GLN A 273 5.71 -20.23 4.96
C GLN A 273 4.95 -21.34 4.24
N ALA A 274 3.86 -21.01 3.53
CA ALA A 274 3.09 -21.98 2.75
C ALA A 274 3.96 -22.73 1.73
N ARG A 275 4.92 -22.03 1.10
CA ARG A 275 5.89 -22.67 0.19
C ARG A 275 6.85 -23.61 0.91
N GLN A 276 7.36 -23.23 2.08
CA GLN A 276 8.27 -24.08 2.85
C GLN A 276 7.56 -25.35 3.33
N GLU A 277 6.31 -25.25 3.75
CA GLU A 277 5.50 -26.41 4.14
C GLU A 277 5.28 -27.37 2.96
N GLU A 278 4.91 -26.86 1.79
CA GLU A 278 4.74 -27.69 0.60
C GLU A 278 6.06 -28.31 0.14
N GLU A 279 7.17 -27.58 0.23
CA GLU A 279 8.49 -28.12 -0.09
C GLU A 279 8.90 -29.25 0.88
N LEU A 280 8.62 -29.09 2.18
CA LEU A 280 8.84 -30.15 3.18
C LEU A 280 7.95 -31.36 2.92
N ALA A 281 6.67 -31.15 2.60
CA ALA A 281 5.76 -32.23 2.24
C ALA A 281 6.23 -32.97 0.98
N ALA A 282 6.65 -32.23 -0.06
CA ALA A 282 7.21 -32.80 -1.28
C ALA A 282 8.49 -33.59 -1.03
N ARG A 283 9.37 -33.14 -0.13
CA ARG A 283 10.55 -33.90 0.30
C ARG A 283 10.16 -35.19 1.00
N GLY A 284 9.21 -35.15 1.94
CA GLY A 284 8.70 -36.36 2.60
C GLY A 284 8.12 -37.38 1.62
N ARG A 285 7.38 -36.91 0.60
CA ARG A 285 6.92 -37.77 -0.51
C ARG A 285 8.10 -38.35 -1.31
N GLY A 286 9.15 -37.55 -1.54
CA GLY A 286 10.37 -37.98 -2.23
C GLY A 286 11.14 -39.06 -1.48
N ASP A 287 11.31 -38.90 -0.16
CA ASP A 287 11.98 -39.86 0.71
C ASP A 287 11.22 -41.19 0.75
N PHE A 288 9.89 -41.15 0.89
CA PHE A 288 9.05 -42.35 0.79
C PHE A 288 9.23 -43.10 -0.54
N LEU A 289 9.20 -42.38 -1.67
CA LEU A 289 9.36 -42.99 -2.99
C LEU A 289 10.75 -43.61 -3.18
N THR A 290 11.80 -42.97 -2.66
CA THR A 290 13.16 -43.51 -2.68
C THR A 290 13.28 -44.75 -1.80
N ASP A 291 12.75 -44.71 -0.58
CA ASP A 291 12.78 -45.83 0.36
C ASP A 291 12.00 -47.04 -0.19
N LEU A 292 10.89 -46.78 -0.88
CA LEU A 292 10.14 -47.81 -1.59
C LEU A 292 10.96 -48.43 -2.74
N ALA A 293 11.64 -47.61 -3.54
CA ALA A 293 12.46 -48.08 -4.66
C ALA A 293 13.69 -48.89 -4.21
N GLU A 294 14.25 -48.56 -3.06
CA GLU A 294 15.41 -49.26 -2.46
C GLU A 294 15.01 -50.47 -1.62
N GLY A 295 13.71 -50.77 -1.49
CA GLY A 295 13.22 -51.89 -0.70
C GLY A 295 13.38 -51.71 0.82
N ARG A 296 13.50 -50.47 1.31
CA ARG A 296 13.61 -50.14 2.73
C ARG A 296 12.25 -50.16 3.45
N ILE A 297 11.15 -50.18 2.69
CA ILE A 297 9.78 -50.25 3.21
C ILE A 297 9.22 -51.66 2.98
N ALA A 298 8.65 -52.27 4.02
CA ALA A 298 7.97 -53.56 3.89
C ALA A 298 6.69 -53.43 3.05
N ALA A 299 6.41 -54.42 2.20
CA ALA A 299 5.27 -54.40 1.29
C ALA A 299 3.90 -54.21 1.99
N GLY A 300 3.76 -54.67 3.23
CA GLY A 300 2.54 -54.49 4.03
C GLY A 300 2.33 -53.06 4.53
N ASP A 301 3.41 -52.30 4.75
CA ASP A 301 3.36 -50.94 5.32
C ASP A 301 3.25 -49.85 4.26
N ALA A 302 3.73 -50.12 3.04
CA ALA A 302 3.76 -49.16 1.94
C ALA A 302 2.38 -48.54 1.61
N PRO A 303 1.26 -49.30 1.54
CA PRO A 303 -0.05 -48.71 1.25
C PRO A 303 -0.54 -47.76 2.36
N ALA A 304 -0.23 -48.07 3.62
CA ALA A 304 -0.62 -47.23 4.75
C ALA A 304 0.13 -45.89 4.73
N GLN A 305 1.45 -45.93 4.50
CA GLN A 305 2.27 -44.72 4.39
C GLN A 305 1.90 -43.87 3.16
N ALA A 306 1.67 -44.51 2.01
CA ALA A 306 1.19 -43.82 0.80
C ALA A 306 -0.12 -43.07 1.05
N LYS A 307 -1.05 -43.67 1.79
CA LYS A 307 -2.34 -43.05 2.14
C LYS A 307 -2.18 -41.83 3.04
N VAL A 308 -1.22 -41.83 3.97
CA VAL A 308 -0.89 -40.66 4.82
C VAL A 308 -0.34 -39.51 3.97
N LEU A 309 0.44 -39.83 2.94
CA LEU A 309 0.96 -38.85 1.97
C LEU A 309 -0.06 -38.40 0.91
N GLY A 310 -1.32 -38.81 1.05
CA GLY A 310 -2.42 -38.41 0.16
C GLY A 310 -2.59 -39.27 -1.10
N PHE A 311 -1.82 -40.35 -1.26
CA PHE A 311 -1.89 -41.21 -2.44
C PHE A 311 -2.84 -42.39 -2.25
N ARG A 312 -3.81 -42.52 -3.17
CA ARG A 312 -4.83 -43.59 -3.17
C ARG A 312 -5.00 -44.16 -4.58
N PRO A 313 -4.09 -45.03 -5.04
CA PRO A 313 -4.05 -45.50 -6.44
C PRO A 313 -5.12 -46.54 -6.83
N GLY A 314 -5.98 -46.97 -5.90
CA GLY A 314 -6.88 -48.11 -6.14
C GLY A 314 -6.12 -49.44 -6.17
N THR A 315 -6.67 -50.45 -6.83
CA THR A 315 -6.10 -51.81 -6.95
C THR A 315 -5.40 -52.06 -8.28
N GLY A 316 -5.37 -51.07 -9.17
CA GLY A 316 -4.74 -51.19 -10.49
C GLY A 316 -3.21 -51.10 -10.43
N PRO A 317 -2.53 -51.27 -11.58
CA PRO A 317 -1.09 -51.25 -11.64
C PRO A 317 -0.52 -49.85 -11.34
N LEU A 318 0.75 -49.82 -10.92
CA LEU A 318 1.48 -48.59 -10.61
C LEU A 318 2.56 -48.33 -11.66
N LEU A 319 2.66 -47.08 -12.10
CA LEU A 319 3.70 -46.61 -13.01
C LEU A 319 4.68 -45.69 -12.26
N PRO A 320 5.90 -46.16 -11.94
CA PRO A 320 6.95 -45.31 -11.41
C PRO A 320 7.59 -44.48 -12.53
N VAL A 321 7.76 -43.18 -12.30
CA VAL A 321 8.42 -42.25 -13.22
C VAL A 321 9.45 -41.43 -12.44
N VAL A 322 10.61 -41.16 -13.02
CA VAL A 322 11.61 -40.25 -12.42
C VAL A 322 11.96 -39.18 -13.42
N MET A 323 11.70 -37.94 -13.05
CA MET A 323 12.11 -36.77 -13.81
C MET A 323 13.44 -36.26 -13.28
N ARG A 324 14.34 -35.84 -14.18
CA ARG A 324 15.60 -35.18 -13.84
C ARG A 324 15.53 -33.71 -14.21
N LEU A 325 15.83 -32.84 -13.25
CA LEU A 325 15.92 -31.41 -13.48
C LEU A 325 17.29 -31.06 -14.04
N SER A 326 17.31 -30.24 -15.10
CA SER A 326 18.57 -29.70 -15.62
C SER A 326 19.20 -28.75 -14.60
N PRO A 327 20.50 -28.89 -14.30
CA PRO A 327 21.18 -27.97 -13.39
C PRO A 327 21.13 -26.55 -13.95
N GLY A 328 20.49 -25.63 -13.21
CA GLY A 328 20.44 -24.19 -13.50
C GLY A 328 19.23 -23.69 -14.31
N GLY A 329 18.24 -24.53 -14.66
CA GLY A 329 17.16 -24.14 -15.58
C GLY A 329 15.79 -23.87 -14.97
N CYS A 330 15.27 -24.77 -14.13
CA CYS A 330 13.87 -24.71 -13.67
C CYS A 330 13.72 -25.05 -12.18
N THR A 331 12.90 -24.28 -11.47
CA THR A 331 12.34 -24.70 -10.19
C THR A 331 11.39 -25.89 -10.42
N TRP A 332 11.38 -26.86 -9.52
CA TRP A 332 10.54 -28.07 -9.63
C TRP A 332 9.04 -27.77 -9.48
N ALA A 333 8.69 -26.70 -8.77
CA ALA A 333 7.32 -26.41 -8.37
C ALA A 333 6.36 -26.13 -9.55
N PRO A 334 6.72 -25.31 -10.57
CA PRO A 334 5.88 -25.15 -11.76
C PRO A 334 5.64 -26.47 -12.52
N LEU A 335 6.67 -27.29 -12.69
CA LEU A 335 6.56 -28.59 -13.38
C LEU A 335 5.69 -29.56 -12.60
N ALA A 336 5.87 -29.61 -11.28
CA ALA A 336 5.05 -30.43 -10.39
C ALA A 336 3.58 -30.00 -10.44
N HIS A 337 3.31 -28.70 -10.46
CA HIS A 337 1.95 -28.17 -10.55
C HIS A 337 1.28 -28.53 -11.88
N ALA A 338 1.94 -28.26 -13.01
CA ALA A 338 1.42 -28.59 -14.35
C ALA A 338 1.10 -30.08 -14.48
N LEU A 339 1.97 -30.94 -13.97
CA LEU A 339 1.75 -32.38 -14.03
C LEU A 339 0.62 -32.84 -13.11
N GLN A 340 0.56 -32.31 -11.89
CA GLN A 340 -0.52 -32.60 -10.95
C GLN A 340 -1.86 -32.20 -11.55
N GLU A 341 -1.93 -31.02 -12.18
CA GLU A 341 -3.11 -30.51 -12.86
C GLU A 341 -3.55 -31.44 -14.00
N GLU A 342 -2.65 -31.74 -14.94
CA GLU A 342 -2.92 -32.61 -16.09
C GLU A 342 -3.40 -34.02 -15.68
N LEU A 343 -2.76 -34.63 -14.69
CA LEU A 343 -3.13 -35.97 -14.21
C LEU A 343 -4.41 -35.94 -13.38
N SER A 344 -4.64 -34.89 -12.59
CA SER A 344 -5.88 -34.72 -11.83
C SER A 344 -7.09 -34.51 -12.76
N ALA A 345 -6.93 -33.74 -13.85
CA ALA A 345 -7.96 -33.55 -14.87
C ALA A 345 -8.32 -34.88 -15.56
N ALA A 346 -7.36 -35.80 -15.67
CA ALA A 346 -7.56 -37.15 -16.17
C ALA A 346 -8.13 -38.14 -15.14
N GLY A 347 -8.28 -37.73 -13.87
CA GLY A 347 -8.70 -38.61 -12.77
C GLY A 347 -7.64 -39.65 -12.38
N VAL A 348 -6.38 -39.42 -12.73
CA VAL A 348 -5.27 -40.34 -12.50
C VAL A 348 -4.57 -39.99 -11.17
N PRO A 349 -4.59 -40.85 -10.15
CA PRO A 349 -3.92 -40.60 -8.89
C PRO A 349 -2.40 -40.49 -9.11
N VAL A 350 -1.77 -39.47 -8.52
CA VAL A 350 -0.32 -39.28 -8.58
C VAL A 350 0.24 -38.92 -7.21
N LEU A 351 1.38 -39.50 -6.86
CA LEU A 351 2.23 -39.08 -5.75
C LEU A 351 3.53 -38.52 -6.32
N LEU A 352 3.78 -37.23 -6.08
CA LEU A 352 4.96 -36.53 -6.56
C LEU A 352 5.86 -36.13 -5.38
N GLY A 353 7.11 -36.54 -5.43
CA GLY A 353 8.13 -36.18 -4.44
C GLY A 353 9.28 -35.38 -5.06
N VAL A 354 10.11 -34.76 -4.22
CA VAL A 354 11.32 -34.05 -4.68
C VAL A 354 12.57 -34.46 -3.92
N ARG A 355 13.68 -34.57 -4.65
CA ARG A 355 15.02 -34.81 -4.12
C ARG A 355 15.97 -33.72 -4.63
N PRO A 356 15.98 -32.53 -3.97
CA PRO A 356 16.71 -31.37 -4.47
C PRO A 356 18.21 -31.61 -4.63
N VAL A 357 18.81 -32.38 -3.71
CA VAL A 357 20.24 -32.72 -3.72
C VAL A 357 20.63 -33.56 -4.94
N GLU A 358 19.72 -34.40 -5.44
CA GLU A 358 19.96 -35.29 -6.58
C GLU A 358 19.43 -34.73 -7.90
N GLY A 359 18.71 -33.60 -7.87
CA GLY A 359 18.02 -33.04 -9.03
C GLY A 359 16.95 -33.98 -9.60
N ARG A 360 16.32 -34.80 -8.75
CA ARG A 360 15.31 -35.79 -9.15
C ARG A 360 13.94 -35.44 -8.59
N VAL A 361 12.91 -35.69 -9.37
CA VAL A 361 11.50 -35.59 -8.96
C VAL A 361 10.90 -36.99 -9.21
N PRO A 362 10.89 -37.87 -8.20
CA PRO A 362 10.24 -39.17 -8.31
C PRO A 362 8.72 -39.03 -8.29
N LEU A 363 8.05 -39.85 -9.08
CA LEU A 363 6.60 -39.90 -9.18
C LEU A 363 6.10 -41.33 -9.19
N LEU A 364 4.92 -41.53 -8.62
CA LEU A 364 4.20 -42.78 -8.66
C LEU A 364 2.77 -42.51 -9.13
N VAL A 365 2.40 -43.11 -10.25
CA VAL A 365 1.11 -42.90 -10.90
C VAL A 365 0.26 -44.16 -10.76
N GLY A 366 -0.99 -44.01 -10.35
CA GLY A 366 -1.96 -45.10 -10.27
C GLY A 366 -2.70 -45.27 -11.59
N LEU A 367 -2.63 -46.47 -12.18
CA LEU A 367 -3.34 -46.82 -13.41
C LEU A 367 -4.61 -47.61 -13.08
N ARG A 368 -5.62 -47.56 -13.96
CA ARG A 368 -6.82 -48.41 -13.81
C ARG A 368 -6.57 -49.80 -14.38
N THR A 369 -5.87 -49.87 -15.51
CA THR A 369 -5.49 -51.11 -16.20
C THR A 369 -4.07 -51.00 -16.75
N GLU A 370 -3.44 -52.14 -17.08
CA GLU A 370 -2.10 -52.18 -17.65
C GLU A 370 -2.02 -51.50 -19.04
N GLU A 371 -3.13 -51.51 -19.79
CA GLU A 371 -3.26 -50.90 -21.13
C GLU A 371 -3.10 -49.37 -21.09
N GLU A 372 -3.33 -48.73 -19.95
CA GLU A 372 -3.18 -47.27 -19.78
C GLU A 372 -1.73 -46.81 -19.63
N ARG A 373 -0.77 -47.74 -19.55
CA ARG A 373 0.62 -47.44 -19.24
C ARG A 373 1.27 -46.51 -20.26
N GLU A 374 1.21 -46.85 -21.55
CA GLU A 374 1.74 -46.01 -22.63
C GLU A 374 1.05 -44.64 -22.72
N PRO A 375 -0.29 -44.53 -22.80
CA PRO A 375 -0.95 -43.24 -22.94
C PRO A 375 -0.75 -42.31 -21.73
N VAL A 376 -0.65 -42.86 -20.51
CA VAL A 376 -0.35 -42.05 -19.32
C VAL A 376 1.12 -41.62 -19.30
N ALA A 377 2.06 -42.49 -19.69
CA ALA A 377 3.47 -42.12 -19.81
C ALA A 377 3.69 -41.01 -20.84
N ASP A 378 3.01 -41.07 -22.00
CA ASP A 378 3.07 -40.04 -23.03
C ASP A 378 2.49 -38.72 -22.54
N ARG A 379 1.40 -38.75 -21.75
CA ARG A 379 0.81 -37.56 -21.14
C ARG A 379 1.75 -36.92 -20.12
N VAL A 380 2.38 -37.72 -19.26
CA VAL A 380 3.41 -37.25 -18.33
C VAL A 380 4.57 -36.62 -19.10
N ALA A 381 5.04 -37.25 -20.18
CA ALA A 381 6.11 -36.71 -21.00
C ALA A 381 5.71 -35.40 -21.71
N ALA A 382 4.46 -35.27 -22.16
CA ALA A 382 3.94 -34.08 -22.82
C ALA A 382 3.81 -32.89 -21.87
N ALA A 383 3.34 -33.12 -20.63
CA ALA A 383 3.24 -32.08 -19.60
C ALA A 383 4.60 -31.53 -19.13
N LEU A 384 5.69 -32.22 -19.46
CA LEU A 384 7.06 -31.89 -19.06
C LEU A 384 7.91 -31.33 -20.21
N ARG A 385 7.37 -31.21 -21.43
CA ARG A 385 8.00 -30.51 -22.56
C ARG A 385 7.55 -29.06 -22.58
#